data_AF-A0A3N5UQL7-F1
#
_entry.id   AF-A0A3N5UQL7-F1
#
_cell.length_a   1.000
_cell.length_b   1.000
_cell.length_c   1.000
_cell.angle_alpha   90.00
_cell.angle_beta   90.00
_cell.angle_gamma   90.00
#
_symmetry.space_group_name_H-M   'P 1'
#
loop_
_entity.id
_entity.type
_entity.pdbx_description
1 polymer ?
#
loop_
_entity_poly.entity_id
_entity_poly.type
_entity_poly.pdbx_seq_one_letter_code
_entity_poly.pdbx_strand_id
1 'polypeptide(L)'
;LMQYWVNVELVKELIKNDVLVLQTGCSQISLAKAGLYTPEAACLAGPGLREVCETVGMPPVLGMGSCVDNSRILVAASQMVKEGGLGNSIADLPVAGAAPEWMSEKAICIGQYFVASGVFTVFGVTFPIIENTKFHKLLFEGLEQQGFGKWGFTPDPYEMAKMMIAHIDKKRKALGLDKGKERVLVDMAARREMAAVA
;
A
#
# COMPACT_ATOMS: atom_id res chain seq x y z
N LEU A 1 -10.42 -2.28 24.45
CA LEU A 1 -10.01 -2.08 23.05
C LEU A 1 -10.59 -3.21 22.24
N MET A 2 -11.51 -2.92 21.31
CA MET A 2 -12.12 -3.93 20.45
C MET A 2 -11.03 -4.41 19.48
N GLN A 3 -10.45 -5.58 19.74
CA GLN A 3 -9.40 -6.16 18.92
C GLN A 3 -9.83 -6.15 17.45
N TYR A 4 -8.94 -5.78 16.53
CA TYR A 4 -9.16 -5.71 15.08
C TYR A 4 -9.91 -4.50 14.51
N TRP A 5 -10.39 -3.57 15.34
CA TRP A 5 -11.09 -2.38 14.84
C TRP A 5 -10.17 -1.47 13.99
N VAL A 6 -8.90 -1.32 14.39
CA VAL A 6 -7.95 -0.43 13.69
C VAL A 6 -7.68 -0.94 12.28
N ASN A 7 -7.52 -2.25 12.11
CA ASN A 7 -7.33 -2.87 10.79
C ASN A 7 -8.51 -2.61 9.84
N VAL A 8 -9.75 -2.77 10.34
CA VAL A 8 -10.95 -2.64 9.51
C VAL A 8 -11.18 -1.19 9.10
N GLU A 9 -11.09 -0.24 10.04
CA GLU A 9 -11.34 1.16 9.75
C GLU A 9 -10.26 1.80 8.87
N LEU A 10 -8.98 1.45 9.09
CA LEU A 10 -7.91 1.86 8.19
C LEU A 10 -8.20 1.43 6.74
N VAL A 11 -8.57 0.15 6.55
CA VAL A 11 -8.80 -0.39 5.20
C VAL A 11 -10.00 0.24 4.54
N LYS A 12 -11.10 0.45 5.28
CA LYS A 12 -12.27 1.18 4.74
C LYS A 12 -11.91 2.59 4.30
N GLU A 13 -11.09 3.30 5.08
CA GLU A 13 -10.68 4.66 4.71
C GLU A 13 -9.77 4.64 3.46
N LEU A 14 -8.87 3.66 3.33
CA LEU A 14 -8.03 3.51 2.15
C LEU A 14 -8.84 3.20 0.88
N ILE A 15 -9.71 2.19 0.90
CA ILE A 15 -10.49 1.81 -0.30
C ILE A 15 -11.45 2.92 -0.73
N LYS A 16 -12.03 3.65 0.23
CA LYS A 16 -12.89 4.82 -0.04
C LYS A 16 -12.15 5.93 -0.78
N ASN A 17 -10.83 6.03 -0.61
CA ASN A 17 -9.95 6.99 -1.28
C ASN A 17 -9.19 6.37 -2.48
N ASP A 18 -9.81 5.40 -3.16
CA ASP A 18 -9.27 4.77 -4.37
C ASP A 18 -7.87 4.13 -4.20
N VAL A 19 -7.61 3.57 -3.02
CA VAL A 19 -6.39 2.80 -2.73
C VAL A 19 -6.71 1.31 -2.70
N LEU A 20 -6.16 0.55 -3.64
CA LEU A 20 -6.21 -0.91 -3.62
C LEU A 20 -5.40 -1.44 -2.42
N VAL A 21 -6.00 -2.32 -1.62
CA VAL A 21 -5.35 -2.86 -0.42
C VAL A 21 -4.91 -4.30 -0.64
N LEU A 22 -3.64 -4.60 -0.36
CA LEU A 22 -3.10 -5.95 -0.30
C LEU A 22 -2.89 -6.33 1.17
N GLN A 23 -3.39 -7.49 1.60
CA GLN A 23 -3.36 -7.88 3.02
C GLN A 23 -2.77 -9.27 3.24
N THR A 24 -1.95 -9.40 4.28
CA THR A 24 -1.36 -10.66 4.74
C THR A 24 -1.51 -10.86 6.25
N GLY A 25 -1.34 -12.11 6.71
CA GLY A 25 -1.23 -12.42 8.13
C GLY A 25 -2.52 -12.28 8.94
N CYS A 26 -2.39 -12.05 10.24
CA CYS A 26 -3.51 -12.10 11.19
C CYS A 26 -4.63 -11.10 10.88
N SER A 27 -4.29 -9.95 10.31
CA SER A 27 -5.26 -8.93 9.92
C SER A 27 -6.17 -9.38 8.77
N GLN A 28 -5.82 -10.44 8.04
CA GLN A 28 -6.76 -11.01 7.07
C GLN A 28 -8.01 -11.57 7.71
N ILE A 29 -7.91 -12.15 8.90
CA ILE A 29 -9.07 -12.79 9.55
C ILE A 29 -10.13 -11.74 9.89
N SER A 30 -9.72 -10.55 10.33
CA SER A 30 -10.65 -9.48 10.67
C SER A 30 -11.29 -8.86 9.43
N LEU A 31 -10.53 -8.60 8.37
CA LEU A 31 -11.10 -8.09 7.12
C LEU A 31 -12.05 -9.10 6.46
N ALA A 32 -11.77 -10.41 6.59
CA ALA A 32 -12.64 -11.46 6.09
C ALA A 32 -13.96 -11.51 6.85
N LYS A 33 -13.91 -11.41 8.18
CA LYS A 33 -15.12 -11.29 9.02
C LYS A 33 -15.92 -10.02 8.72
N ALA A 34 -15.25 -8.96 8.28
CA ALA A 34 -15.88 -7.72 7.84
C ALA A 34 -16.40 -7.76 6.39
N GLY A 35 -16.23 -8.88 5.67
CA GLY A 35 -16.73 -9.05 4.30
C GLY A 35 -15.93 -8.32 3.22
N LEU A 36 -14.70 -7.86 3.51
CA LEU A 36 -13.95 -6.99 2.59
C LEU A 36 -13.24 -7.72 1.44
N TYR A 37 -13.22 -9.05 1.45
CA TYR A 37 -12.64 -9.89 0.38
C TYR A 37 -13.65 -10.36 -0.66
N THR A 38 -14.89 -9.84 -0.65
CA THR A 38 -15.88 -10.21 -1.66
C THR A 38 -16.01 -9.11 -2.72
N PRO A 39 -16.30 -9.44 -3.99
CA PRO A 39 -16.48 -8.44 -5.05
C PRO A 39 -17.53 -7.37 -4.69
N GLU A 40 -18.56 -7.73 -3.92
CA GLU A 40 -19.62 -6.82 -3.48
C GLU A 40 -19.08 -5.69 -2.57
N ALA A 41 -17.93 -5.90 -1.91
CA ALA A 41 -17.26 -4.86 -1.13
C ALA A 41 -16.77 -3.69 -2.01
N ALA A 42 -16.75 -3.81 -3.34
CA ALA A 42 -16.45 -2.71 -4.25
C ALA A 42 -17.37 -1.50 -4.07
N CYS A 43 -18.60 -1.68 -3.54
CA CYS A 43 -19.50 -0.57 -3.21
C CYS A 43 -18.96 0.36 -2.11
N LEU A 44 -18.00 -0.11 -1.30
CA LEU A 44 -17.35 0.67 -0.25
C LEU A 44 -16.14 1.45 -0.77
N ALA A 45 -15.66 1.12 -1.97
CA ALA A 45 -14.52 1.77 -2.59
C ALA A 45 -14.93 3.12 -3.22
N GLY A 46 -13.93 3.99 -3.40
CA GLY A 46 -14.07 5.20 -4.20
C GLY A 46 -14.41 4.88 -5.66
N PRO A 47 -14.83 5.87 -6.45
CA PRO A 47 -15.32 5.64 -7.81
C PRO A 47 -14.26 5.02 -8.74
N GLY A 48 -12.98 5.38 -8.59
CA GLY A 48 -11.91 4.88 -9.45
C GLY A 48 -11.59 3.40 -9.18
N LEU A 49 -11.41 3.04 -7.90
CA LEU A 49 -11.14 1.66 -7.52
C LEU A 49 -12.38 0.78 -7.75
N ARG A 50 -13.58 1.31 -7.51
CA ARG A 50 -14.83 0.60 -7.79
C ARG A 50 -14.98 0.25 -9.26
N GLU A 51 -14.72 1.18 -10.18
CA GLU A 51 -14.74 0.95 -11.63
C GLU A 51 -13.83 -0.23 -12.00
N VAL A 52 -12.61 -0.25 -11.44
CA VAL A 52 -11.63 -1.32 -11.68
C VAL A 52 -12.09 -2.66 -11.08
N CYS A 53 -12.58 -2.66 -9.84
CA CYS A 53 -13.08 -3.85 -9.15
C CYS A 53 -14.27 -4.50 -9.88
N GLU A 54 -15.27 -3.70 -10.28
CA GLU A 54 -16.45 -4.18 -11.00
C GLU A 54 -16.10 -4.69 -12.40
N THR A 55 -15.18 -4.03 -13.10
CA THR A 55 -14.74 -4.43 -14.46
C THR A 55 -13.95 -5.74 -14.43
N VAL A 56 -13.05 -5.91 -13.46
CA VAL A 56 -12.21 -7.11 -13.33
C VAL A 56 -12.95 -8.26 -12.64
N GLY A 57 -13.98 -7.96 -11.85
CA GLY A 57 -14.66 -8.93 -11.00
C GLY A 57 -13.85 -9.31 -9.75
N MET A 58 -13.12 -8.34 -9.16
CA MET A 58 -12.26 -8.56 -7.99
C MET A 58 -12.68 -7.68 -6.79
N PRO A 59 -12.42 -8.13 -5.54
CA PRO A 59 -12.63 -7.29 -4.36
C PRO A 59 -11.63 -6.12 -4.28
N PRO A 60 -11.95 -5.03 -3.57
CA PRO A 60 -11.03 -3.90 -3.34
C PRO A 60 -9.90 -4.21 -2.34
N VAL A 61 -10.00 -5.34 -1.64
CA VAL A 61 -8.95 -5.87 -0.77
C VAL A 61 -8.55 -7.24 -1.27
N LEU A 62 -7.26 -7.46 -1.53
CA LEU A 62 -6.72 -8.72 -2.02
C LEU A 62 -5.94 -9.42 -0.92
N GLY A 63 -6.39 -10.62 -0.55
CA GLY A 63 -5.70 -11.47 0.42
C GLY A 63 -4.51 -12.18 -0.21
N MET A 64 -3.32 -11.98 0.33
CA MET A 64 -2.08 -12.55 -0.23
C MET A 64 -1.39 -13.59 0.64
N GLY A 65 -2.03 -14.05 1.72
CA GLY A 65 -1.58 -15.19 2.51
C GLY A 65 -0.89 -14.81 3.82
N SER A 66 0.00 -15.67 4.29
CA SER A 66 0.61 -15.57 5.60
C SER A 66 1.63 -14.44 5.72
N CYS A 67 2.16 -14.18 6.93
CA CYS A 67 3.19 -13.15 7.13
C CYS A 67 4.45 -13.33 6.27
N VAL A 68 4.79 -14.55 5.87
CA VAL A 68 5.96 -14.80 4.98
C VAL A 68 5.61 -14.50 3.51
N ASP A 69 4.34 -14.50 3.16
CA ASP A 69 3.85 -14.15 1.81
C ASP A 69 3.89 -12.63 1.55
N ASN A 70 4.29 -11.81 2.53
CA ASN A 70 4.67 -10.42 2.27
C ASN A 70 5.81 -10.30 1.23
N SER A 71 6.62 -11.35 1.07
CA SER A 71 7.57 -11.47 -0.04
C SER A 71 6.88 -11.36 -1.41
N ARG A 72 5.64 -11.85 -1.57
CA ARG A 72 4.87 -11.70 -2.81
C ARG A 72 4.52 -10.25 -3.11
N ILE A 73 4.32 -9.41 -2.10
CA ILE A 73 4.10 -7.96 -2.28
C ILE A 73 5.36 -7.33 -2.90
N LEU A 74 6.54 -7.68 -2.40
CA LEU A 74 7.80 -7.19 -2.95
C LEU A 74 8.04 -7.71 -4.37
N VAL A 75 7.69 -8.96 -4.66
CA VAL A 75 7.76 -9.49 -6.03
C VAL A 75 6.83 -8.70 -6.95
N ALA A 76 5.58 -8.47 -6.56
CA ALA A 76 4.63 -7.69 -7.34
C ALA A 76 5.12 -6.26 -7.57
N ALA A 77 5.59 -5.57 -6.52
CA ALA A 77 6.18 -4.23 -6.64
C ALA A 77 7.41 -4.22 -7.57
N SER A 78 8.27 -5.23 -7.47
CA SER A 78 9.43 -5.36 -8.37
C SER A 78 9.01 -5.53 -9.82
N GLN A 79 7.94 -6.30 -10.10
CA GLN A 79 7.41 -6.46 -11.45
C GLN A 79 6.73 -5.18 -11.97
N MET A 80 6.08 -4.40 -11.10
CA MET A 80 5.52 -3.10 -11.50
C MET A 80 6.60 -2.12 -11.97
N VAL A 81 7.78 -2.13 -11.36
CA VAL A 81 8.93 -1.34 -11.83
C VAL A 81 9.48 -1.94 -13.11
N LYS A 82 9.80 -3.24 -13.10
CA LYS A 82 10.51 -3.91 -14.20
C LYS A 82 9.70 -3.97 -15.50
N GLU A 83 8.47 -4.44 -15.43
CA GLU A 83 7.61 -4.68 -16.61
C GLU A 83 6.60 -3.55 -16.79
N GLY A 84 6.09 -2.99 -15.70
CA GLY A 84 5.12 -1.89 -15.74
C GLY A 84 5.74 -0.54 -16.11
N GLY A 85 7.07 -0.41 -16.06
CA GLY A 85 7.80 0.83 -16.37
C GLY A 85 7.47 1.99 -15.43
N LEU A 86 6.92 1.69 -14.25
CA LEU A 86 6.50 2.72 -13.30
C LEU A 86 7.67 3.11 -12.38
N GLY A 87 8.36 4.19 -12.73
CA GLY A 87 9.55 4.64 -12.00
C GLY A 87 10.78 3.77 -12.27
N ASN A 88 11.87 4.03 -11.54
CA ASN A 88 13.14 3.28 -11.69
C ASN A 88 13.40 2.33 -10.52
N SER A 89 12.65 2.48 -9.42
CA SER A 89 12.79 1.69 -8.20
C SER A 89 11.45 1.56 -7.47
N ILE A 90 11.36 0.61 -6.54
CA ILE A 90 10.17 0.47 -5.68
C ILE A 90 9.91 1.76 -4.87
N ALA A 91 10.98 2.51 -4.53
CA ALA A 91 10.86 3.78 -3.82
C ALA A 91 10.10 4.85 -4.61
N ASP A 92 10.00 4.74 -5.93
CA ASP A 92 9.26 5.69 -6.77
C ASP A 92 7.76 5.39 -6.81
N LEU A 93 7.39 4.13 -6.52
CA LEU A 93 6.01 3.67 -6.64
C LEU A 93 5.08 4.39 -5.65
N PRO A 94 3.82 4.65 -6.03
CA PRO A 94 2.80 5.21 -5.15
C PRO A 94 2.21 4.12 -4.24
N VAL A 95 3.04 3.57 -3.35
CA VAL A 95 2.71 2.49 -2.42
C VAL A 95 3.12 2.84 -0.99
N ALA A 96 2.41 2.28 -0.01
CA ALA A 96 2.75 2.39 1.41
C ALA A 96 2.45 1.06 2.12
N GLY A 97 3.23 0.74 3.14
CA GLY A 97 3.03 -0.38 4.04
C GLY A 97 2.40 0.08 5.36
N ALA A 98 1.67 -0.82 6.02
CA ALA A 98 1.13 -0.58 7.35
C ALA A 98 1.15 -1.83 8.23
N ALA A 99 1.46 -1.65 9.51
CA ALA A 99 1.35 -2.66 10.55
C ALA A 99 0.58 -2.06 11.74
N PRO A 100 -0.76 -1.92 11.64
CA PRO A 100 -1.54 -1.11 12.57
C PRO A 100 -1.63 -1.72 13.97
N GLU A 101 -1.77 -3.04 14.05
CA GLU A 101 -1.88 -3.80 15.31
C GLU A 101 -0.74 -4.82 15.44
N TRP A 102 0.49 -4.36 15.22
CA TRP A 102 1.67 -5.23 15.31
C TRP A 102 1.95 -5.63 16.77
N MET A 103 2.51 -6.83 16.98
CA MET A 103 2.82 -7.35 18.32
C MET A 103 4.14 -8.12 18.42
N SER A 104 4.74 -8.50 17.29
CA SER A 104 5.89 -9.42 17.28
C SER A 104 7.08 -8.79 16.59
N GLU A 105 8.29 -9.20 16.99
CA GLU A 105 9.55 -8.78 16.36
C GLU A 105 9.59 -9.13 14.87
N LYS A 106 8.86 -10.18 14.45
CA LYS A 106 8.65 -10.49 13.02
C LYS A 106 8.01 -9.33 12.28
N ALA A 107 7.03 -8.64 12.87
CA ALA A 107 6.38 -7.49 12.24
C ALA A 107 7.32 -6.28 12.13
N ILE A 108 8.19 -6.07 13.12
CA ILE A 108 9.27 -5.06 13.05
C ILE A 108 10.21 -5.39 11.88
N CYS A 109 10.68 -6.63 11.79
CA CYS A 109 11.55 -7.07 10.70
C CYS A 109 10.86 -6.88 9.33
N ILE A 110 9.56 -7.18 9.25
CA ILE A 110 8.75 -6.95 8.05
C ILE A 110 8.74 -5.49 7.65
N GLY A 111 8.34 -4.59 8.56
CA GLY A 111 8.31 -3.18 8.20
C GLY A 111 9.71 -2.63 7.89
N GLN A 112 10.76 -3.10 8.56
CA GLN A 112 12.12 -2.66 8.25
C GLN A 112 12.57 -3.12 6.85
N TYR A 113 12.27 -4.35 6.41
CA TYR A 113 12.65 -4.73 5.05
C TYR A 113 11.78 -4.05 3.99
N PHE A 114 10.53 -3.68 4.28
CA PHE A 114 9.72 -2.81 3.41
C PHE A 114 10.36 -1.43 3.26
N VAL A 115 10.78 -0.83 4.38
CA VAL A 115 11.52 0.43 4.40
C VAL A 115 12.82 0.33 3.62
N ALA A 116 13.61 -0.71 3.85
CA ALA A 116 14.84 -0.96 3.09
C ALA A 116 14.58 -1.22 1.60
N SER A 117 13.37 -1.63 1.23
CA SER A 117 12.95 -1.80 -0.18
C SER A 117 12.39 -0.51 -0.79
N GLY A 118 12.39 0.62 -0.07
CA GLY A 118 11.88 1.90 -0.59
C GLY A 118 10.46 2.27 -0.14
N VAL A 119 9.78 1.42 0.63
CA VAL A 119 8.36 1.61 0.95
C VAL A 119 8.19 2.36 2.27
N PHE A 120 7.43 3.46 2.25
CA PHE A 120 6.99 4.13 3.48
C PHE A 120 6.10 3.18 4.30
N THR A 121 6.47 2.93 5.56
CA THR A 121 5.79 1.92 6.39
C THR A 121 5.34 2.50 7.72
N VAL A 122 4.04 2.46 7.99
CA VAL A 122 3.44 3.04 9.21
C VAL A 122 3.11 1.96 10.23
N PHE A 123 3.57 2.14 11.47
CA PHE A 123 3.26 1.27 12.61
C PHE A 123 2.20 1.91 13.50
N GLY A 124 1.36 1.08 14.15
CA GLY A 124 0.39 1.52 15.15
C GLY A 124 0.60 0.90 16.53
N VAL A 125 -0.43 0.98 17.38
CA VAL A 125 -0.48 0.51 18.79
C VAL A 125 0.61 1.11 19.67
N THR A 126 1.76 0.46 19.77
CA THR A 126 2.90 0.89 20.57
C THR A 126 4.12 0.89 19.68
N PHE A 127 5.11 1.69 20.04
CA PHE A 127 6.34 1.78 19.29
C PHE A 127 7.50 1.94 20.27
N PRO A 128 8.34 0.91 20.48
CA PRO A 128 9.36 0.93 21.51
C PRO A 128 10.58 1.74 21.05
N ILE A 129 10.38 3.04 20.82
CA ILE A 129 11.44 3.98 20.46
C ILE A 129 11.53 5.12 21.46
N ILE A 130 12.74 5.66 21.59
CA ILE A 130 12.99 6.88 22.33
C ILE A 130 13.08 8.03 21.33
N GLU A 131 12.12 8.95 21.42
CA GLU A 131 12.11 10.19 20.63
C GLU A 131 13.36 11.04 20.88
N ASN A 132 13.64 12.00 19.99
CA ASN A 132 14.79 12.91 20.09
C ASN A 132 16.18 12.24 20.09
N THR A 133 16.26 10.98 19.66
CA THR A 133 17.54 10.28 19.46
C THR A 133 18.00 10.34 18.01
N LYS A 134 19.31 10.17 17.77
CA LYS A 134 19.86 10.04 16.40
C LYS A 134 19.22 8.85 15.66
N PHE A 135 18.92 7.77 16.37
CA PHE A 135 18.29 6.58 15.80
C PHE A 135 16.83 6.86 15.39
N HIS A 136 16.05 7.53 16.25
CA HIS A 136 14.71 7.99 15.89
C HIS A 136 14.73 8.87 14.64
N LYS A 137 15.60 9.89 14.60
CA LYS A 137 15.73 10.77 13.43
C LYS A 137 16.11 10.00 12.16
N LEU A 138 17.00 9.02 12.27
CA LEU A 138 17.37 8.17 11.14
C LEU A 138 16.15 7.41 10.59
N LEU A 139 15.38 6.73 11.43
CA LEU A 139 14.25 5.89 10.99
C LEU A 139 13.09 6.69 10.36
N PHE A 140 12.79 7.86 10.90
CA PHE A 140 11.63 8.66 10.49
C PHE A 140 11.94 9.73 9.44
N GLU A 141 13.22 10.04 9.20
CA GLU A 141 13.62 11.06 8.21
C GLU A 141 14.84 10.63 7.39
N GLY A 142 15.91 10.20 8.06
CA GLY A 142 17.22 9.98 7.43
C GLY A 142 17.26 8.84 6.41
N LEU A 143 16.41 7.81 6.55
CA LEU A 143 16.33 6.72 5.57
C LEU A 143 15.72 7.19 4.23
N GLU A 144 14.68 8.04 4.25
CA GLU A 144 14.08 8.59 3.04
C GLU A 144 15.09 9.43 2.25
N GLN A 145 15.96 10.17 2.95
CA GLN A 145 17.04 10.97 2.33
C GLN A 145 18.12 10.11 1.67
N GLN A 146 18.24 8.84 2.05
CA GLN A 146 19.17 7.87 1.47
C GLN A 146 18.55 7.07 0.31
N GLY A 147 17.34 7.39 -0.12
CA GLY A 147 16.63 6.68 -1.19
C GLY A 147 15.88 5.44 -0.74
N PHE A 148 15.77 5.20 0.57
CA PHE A 148 14.91 4.16 1.14
C PHE A 148 13.51 4.69 1.41
N GLY A 149 12.65 3.83 1.98
CA GLY A 149 11.44 4.26 2.66
C GLY A 149 11.77 4.93 4.00
N LYS A 150 10.74 5.12 4.81
CA LYS A 150 10.88 5.56 6.20
C LYS A 150 9.79 4.95 7.06
N TRP A 151 9.98 5.07 8.36
CA TRP A 151 8.97 4.67 9.33
C TRP A 151 7.96 5.80 9.52
N GLY A 152 6.72 5.43 9.78
CA GLY A 152 5.68 6.29 10.31
C GLY A 152 5.10 5.66 11.58
N PHE A 153 4.51 6.48 12.44
CA PHE A 153 3.84 6.00 13.63
C PHE A 153 2.59 6.82 13.91
N THR A 154 1.48 6.14 14.16
CA THR A 154 0.30 6.73 14.77
C THR A 154 -0.62 5.61 15.28
N PRO A 155 -1.22 5.75 16.48
CA PRO A 155 -2.20 4.80 16.97
C PRO A 155 -3.60 5.00 16.35
N ASP A 156 -3.84 6.12 15.65
CA ASP A 156 -5.13 6.45 15.05
C ASP A 156 -5.20 5.91 13.61
N PRO A 157 -6.16 5.03 13.27
CA PRO A 157 -6.30 4.50 11.91
C PRO A 157 -6.62 5.58 10.87
N TYR A 158 -7.32 6.66 11.23
CA TYR A 158 -7.65 7.73 10.30
C TYR A 158 -6.44 8.59 9.97
N GLU A 159 -5.62 8.92 10.97
CA GLU A 159 -4.35 9.59 10.75
C GLU A 159 -3.38 8.70 9.97
N MET A 160 -3.39 7.38 10.23
CA MET A 160 -2.60 6.42 9.45
C MET A 160 -3.01 6.44 7.98
N ALA A 161 -4.32 6.40 7.69
CA ALA A 161 -4.84 6.50 6.34
C ALA A 161 -4.41 7.82 5.67
N LYS A 162 -4.56 8.96 6.35
CA LYS A 162 -4.11 10.27 5.84
C LYS A 162 -2.63 10.30 5.50
N MET A 163 -1.77 9.77 6.39
CA MET A 163 -0.32 9.68 6.16
C MET A 163 0.00 8.84 4.92
N MET A 164 -0.67 7.68 4.77
CA MET A 164 -0.47 6.80 3.62
C MET A 164 -0.95 7.43 2.32
N ILE A 165 -2.16 8.00 2.29
CA ILE A 165 -2.73 8.66 1.11
C ILE A 165 -1.87 9.85 0.69
N ALA A 166 -1.47 10.70 1.63
CA ALA A 166 -0.59 11.84 1.34
C ALA A 166 0.76 11.39 0.76
N HIS A 167 1.33 10.27 1.25
CA HIS A 167 2.54 9.69 0.68
C HIS A 167 2.32 9.19 -0.75
N ILE A 168 1.25 8.42 -0.98
CA ILE A 168 0.88 7.88 -2.29
C ILE A 168 0.67 9.02 -3.29
N ASP A 169 -0.03 10.09 -2.92
CA ASP A 169 -0.28 11.23 -3.79
C ASP A 169 0.99 12.04 -4.08
N LYS A 170 1.89 12.20 -3.09
CA LYS A 170 3.23 12.77 -3.31
C LYS A 170 4.00 11.97 -4.37
N LYS A 171 3.95 10.63 -4.31
CA LYS A 171 4.62 9.74 -5.29
C LYS A 171 3.94 9.78 -6.66
N ARG A 172 2.60 9.78 -6.72
CA ARG A 172 1.85 9.97 -7.97
C ARG A 172 2.25 11.27 -8.67
N LYS A 173 2.33 12.37 -7.93
CA LYS A 173 2.76 13.67 -8.46
C LYS A 173 4.20 13.65 -8.97
N ALA A 174 5.12 13.00 -8.24
CA ALA A 174 6.50 12.86 -8.69
C ALA A 174 6.62 12.06 -10.00
N LEU A 175 5.71 11.10 -10.23
CA LEU A 175 5.59 10.32 -11.46
C LEU A 175 4.75 11.02 -12.56
N GLY A 176 4.20 12.21 -12.29
CA GLY A 176 3.33 12.92 -13.24
C GLY A 176 1.95 12.27 -13.46
N LEU A 177 1.49 11.47 -12.49
CA LEU A 177 0.18 10.79 -12.52
C LEU A 177 -0.95 11.61 -11.86
N ASP A 178 -0.66 12.82 -11.38
CA ASP A 178 -1.64 13.74 -10.80
C ASP A 178 -2.49 14.46 -11.85
N LYS A 179 -2.06 14.41 -13.11
CA LYS A 179 -2.78 14.98 -14.25
C LYS A 179 -3.58 13.88 -14.92
N GLY A 180 -4.90 14.05 -15.01
CA GLY A 180 -5.75 13.19 -15.82
C GLY A 180 -5.27 13.25 -17.27
N LYS A 181 -4.50 12.25 -17.71
CA LYS A 181 -4.31 12.03 -19.14
C LYS A 181 -5.68 11.67 -19.71
N GLU A 182 -5.97 12.22 -20.88
CA GLU A 182 -7.16 11.86 -21.65
C GLU A 182 -7.22 10.33 -21.75
N ARG A 183 -8.34 9.74 -21.34
CA ARG A 183 -8.54 8.28 -21.35
C ARG A 183 -8.56 7.82 -22.81
N VAL A 184 -7.39 7.51 -23.37
CA VAL A 184 -7.30 6.84 -24.66
C VAL A 184 -7.64 5.37 -24.41
N LEU A 185 -8.86 4.98 -24.75
CA LEU A 185 -9.27 3.58 -24.79
C LEU A 185 -8.49 2.89 -25.91
N VAL A 186 -7.35 2.30 -25.56
CA VAL A 186 -6.57 1.47 -26.48
C VAL A 186 -7.21 0.10 -26.50
N ASP A 187 -7.86 -0.25 -27.61
CA ASP A 187 -8.44 -1.57 -27.81
C ASP A 187 -7.36 -2.67 -27.88
N MET A 188 -7.78 -3.93 -27.82
CA MET A 188 -6.87 -5.08 -27.83
C MET A 188 -6.14 -5.24 -29.18
N ALA A 189 -6.64 -4.64 -30.27
CA ALA A 189 -5.98 -4.65 -31.56
C ALA A 189 -4.79 -3.69 -31.55
N ALA A 190 -4.98 -2.46 -31.07
CA ALA A 190 -3.92 -1.47 -30.91
C ALA A 190 -2.82 -1.93 -29.92
N ARG A 191 -3.17 -2.69 -28.88
CA ARG A 191 -2.16 -3.32 -27.99
C ARG A 191 -1.29 -4.37 -28.70
N ARG A 192 -1.86 -5.12 -29.63
CA ARG A 192 -1.12 -6.12 -30.43
C ARG A 192 -0.20 -5.46 -31.45
N GLU A 193 -0.64 -4.36 -32.05
CA GLU A 193 0.17 -3.60 -33.00
C GLU A 193 1.38 -2.93 -32.32
N MET A 194 1.20 -2.34 -31.13
CA MET A 194 2.32 -1.76 -30.38
C MET A 194 3.37 -2.80 -29.94
N ALA A 195 2.95 -4.03 -29.65
CA ALA A 195 3.85 -5.13 -29.32
C ALA A 195 4.60 -5.72 -30.54
N ALA A 196 4.10 -5.48 -31.76
CA ALA A 196 4.74 -5.92 -33.00
C ALA A 196 5.79 -4.94 -33.54
N VAL A 197 5.84 -3.73 -32.98
CA VAL A 197 6.75 -2.63 -33.37
C VAL A 197 7.89 -2.43 -32.35
N ALA A 198 7.88 -3.17 -31.24
CA ALA A 198 8.96 -3.27 -30.27
C ALA A 198 9.85 -4.50 -30.55
#